data_AF-A0A1M7L7E5-F1
#
_entry.id   AF-A0A1M7L7E5-F1
#
_cell.length_a   1.000
_cell.length_b   1.000
_cell.length_c   1.000
_cell.angle_alpha   90.00
_cell.angle_beta   90.00
_cell.angle_gamma   90.00
#
_symmetry.space_group_name_H-M   'P 1'
#
loop_
_entity.id
_entity.type
_entity.pdbx_description
1 polymer ?
#
loop_
_entity_poly.entity_id
_entity_poly.type
_entity_poly.pdbx_seq_one_letter_code
_entity_poly.pdbx_strand_id
1 'polypeptide(L)'
;MSVERKLKKILAYAGVAAGLSMFAVGANAAPNPNFHIYIAYGQSNMAGNGDIVPSEDQANPPKNFIMLASHNANASQRSGKTNQSIKTGEWYPAIPPMFHPFENLSPADYFGRAMADSLPGVTVGIIPVAIGAVSIRAFDKDQYEAYFRGDGKDIMNWGWPKDYDNNPPGRILELAKKAKEVGVIKGFIFHQGESDGTDANWRKTVYKTYKDVIDALGLDENEVPFVAGELLQEGQNCCSSKNGGIAQLKQNFKKFGLASSKGLQGNGKDPYHFGRAGVIELGKRYCSEMLKLIDKTIDPDAPPVNLVDPSQSTVPDEPPEEYGPYTDPIEIPGKVEAENYNKGGADKAYYDLSKGNEGGKLRKNDVDIYQPNMGIVVGHCQKSEWLKYTVNVEADGDYGITANVAGENGTGSFVLYIDDKKVGTEIANEGKGFDTFTEVEGGKVTLTKGEHELKLEITNDWIDIDYVEFKEVSSQPEIGLKDIRYSMTEAESNYNVFDMQGIKLGSFTAKGMDAAIELVKTNANLRKQAKGVFFVRQSGSKSLTKKVVIHE
;
A
#
# COMPACT_ATOMS: atom_id res chain seq x y z
N MET A 1 83.15 45.39 24.43
CA MET A 1 83.21 46.46 23.40
C MET A 1 82.12 46.17 22.37
N SER A 2 81.02 46.90 22.46
CA SER A 2 80.56 47.86 21.42
C SER A 2 79.69 47.17 20.36
N VAL A 3 78.35 47.14 20.50
CA VAL A 3 77.36 48.19 20.12
C VAL A 3 76.97 48.10 18.62
N GLU A 4 75.67 47.81 18.39
CA GLU A 4 74.75 48.25 17.30
C GLU A 4 75.23 48.13 15.82
N ARG A 5 74.45 47.73 14.80
CA ARG A 5 73.12 48.24 14.38
C ARG A 5 72.66 47.52 13.07
N LYS A 6 71.43 47.01 13.08
CA LYS A 6 70.39 46.93 12.01
C LYS A 6 70.69 46.55 10.54
N LEU A 7 70.08 45.41 10.16
CA LEU A 7 68.99 45.23 9.17
C LEU A 7 69.32 45.22 7.65
N LYS A 8 69.22 44.03 7.01
CA LYS A 8 68.32 43.74 5.85
C LYS A 8 68.33 42.24 5.49
N LYS A 9 67.18 41.59 5.77
CA LYS A 9 66.42 40.56 5.01
C LYS A 9 67.14 39.83 3.85
N ILE A 10 67.01 38.54 3.56
CA ILE A 10 66.12 37.41 3.90
C ILE A 10 66.80 36.19 3.24
N LEU A 11 66.91 35.02 3.89
CA LEU A 11 66.41 33.71 3.41
C LEU A 11 66.95 32.54 4.25
N ALA A 12 65.98 31.69 4.61
CA ALA A 12 66.08 30.26 4.87
C ALA A 12 66.95 29.77 6.04
N TYR A 13 66.31 29.63 7.20
CA TYR A 13 66.63 28.55 8.13
C TYR A 13 65.51 27.52 8.12
N ALA A 14 65.85 26.33 7.61
CA ALA A 14 65.20 25.09 8.02
C ALA A 14 65.68 24.78 9.45
N GLY A 15 64.75 24.70 10.40
CA GLY A 15 65.04 24.45 11.80
C GLY A 15 63.84 23.76 12.43
N VAL A 16 64.04 22.48 12.73
CA VAL A 16 63.14 21.53 13.38
C VAL A 16 62.45 22.15 14.60
N ALA A 17 61.12 22.27 14.54
CA ALA A 17 60.26 22.37 15.72
C ALA A 17 59.31 21.18 15.68
N ALA A 18 59.43 20.30 16.66
CA ALA A 18 58.51 19.19 16.89
C ALA A 18 57.10 19.76 17.09
N GLY A 19 56.23 19.56 16.09
CA GLY A 19 54.84 19.96 16.14
C GLY A 19 54.06 19.08 17.11
N LEU A 20 53.72 19.63 18.26
CA LEU A 20 52.50 19.26 18.98
C LEU A 20 51.32 19.72 18.12
N SER A 21 50.94 18.89 17.15
CA SER A 21 49.67 19.01 16.46
C SER A 21 48.57 18.71 17.47
N MET A 22 48.01 19.77 18.07
CA MET A 22 46.67 19.71 18.66
C MET A 22 45.74 19.27 17.53
N PHE A 23 45.37 17.99 17.53
CA PHE A 23 44.15 17.58 16.87
C PHE A 23 43.02 18.28 17.61
N ALA A 24 42.49 19.35 17.01
CA ALA A 24 41.19 19.87 17.39
C ALA A 24 40.18 18.76 17.07
N VAL A 25 39.92 17.91 18.06
CA VAL A 25 38.73 17.07 18.07
C VAL A 25 37.57 18.06 18.05
N GLY A 26 36.93 18.23 16.89
CA GLY A 26 35.68 18.96 16.82
C GLY A 26 34.71 18.28 17.78
N ALA A 27 34.43 18.93 18.91
CA ALA A 27 33.39 18.47 19.80
C ALA A 27 32.08 18.62 19.02
N ASN A 28 31.48 17.51 18.59
CA ASN A 28 30.09 17.53 18.17
C ASN A 28 29.29 18.02 19.39
N ALA A 29 28.58 19.15 19.22
CA ALA A 29 27.71 19.67 20.26
C ALA A 29 26.72 18.58 20.67
N ALA A 30 26.41 18.49 21.97
CA ALA A 30 25.41 17.56 22.45
C ALA A 30 24.04 17.86 21.79
N PRO A 31 23.18 16.84 21.59
CA PRO A 31 21.84 17.05 21.07
C PRO A 31 21.08 18.09 21.91
N ASN A 32 20.28 18.93 21.25
CA ASN A 32 19.55 19.98 21.93
C ASN A 32 18.41 19.38 22.78
N PRO A 33 18.42 19.55 24.11
CA PRO A 33 17.41 18.95 24.98
C PRO A 33 16.01 19.53 24.75
N ASN A 34 15.90 20.76 24.24
CA ASN A 34 14.64 21.43 23.91
C ASN A 34 14.18 21.17 22.46
N PHE A 35 14.88 20.32 21.71
CA PHE A 35 14.39 19.84 20.41
C PHE A 35 13.72 18.47 20.59
N HIS A 36 12.41 18.48 20.74
CA HIS A 36 11.59 17.29 20.99
C HIS A 36 11.14 16.68 19.67
N ILE A 37 11.57 15.45 19.39
CA ILE A 37 11.31 14.78 18.11
C ILE A 37 10.38 13.59 18.33
N TYR A 38 9.35 13.49 17.49
CA TYR A 38 8.34 12.43 17.56
C TYR A 38 8.35 11.61 16.27
N ILE A 39 8.22 10.29 16.40
CA ILE A 39 8.08 9.40 15.25
C ILE A 39 6.60 9.12 15.04
N ALA A 40 6.10 9.42 13.84
CA ALA A 40 4.72 9.21 13.45
C ALA A 40 4.65 8.12 12.38
N TYR A 41 3.95 7.03 12.66
CA TYR A 41 3.83 5.92 11.70
C TYR A 41 2.52 5.16 11.81
N GLY A 42 2.17 4.44 10.74
CA GLY A 42 0.90 3.71 10.66
C GLY A 42 0.39 3.60 9.22
N GLN A 43 -0.93 3.61 9.07
CA GLN A 43 -1.59 3.47 7.77
C GLN A 43 -2.27 4.76 7.30
N SER A 44 -3.26 4.66 6.40
CA SER A 44 -3.91 5.78 5.69
C SER A 44 -4.44 6.91 6.59
N ASN A 45 -4.99 6.59 7.77
CA ASN A 45 -5.42 7.61 8.73
C ASN A 45 -4.25 8.33 9.43
N MET A 46 -3.06 7.72 9.54
CA MET A 46 -1.83 8.43 9.91
C MET A 46 -1.26 9.21 8.72
N ALA A 47 -1.25 8.63 7.52
CA ALA A 47 -0.68 9.26 6.32
C ALA A 47 -1.42 10.54 5.94
N GLY A 48 -2.76 10.53 6.05
CA GLY A 48 -3.61 11.72 6.04
C GLY A 48 -4.74 11.67 5.01
N ASN A 49 -5.99 11.66 5.47
CA ASN A 49 -7.19 11.66 4.61
C ASN A 49 -8.14 12.85 4.84
N GLY A 50 -7.81 13.77 5.76
CA GLY A 50 -8.62 14.96 5.98
C GLY A 50 -8.36 16.02 4.92
N ASP A 51 -9.38 16.67 4.36
CA ASP A 51 -9.18 17.70 3.33
C ASP A 51 -8.23 18.81 3.80
N ILE A 52 -7.28 19.19 2.94
CA ILE A 52 -6.39 20.34 3.15
C ILE A 52 -7.13 21.63 2.79
N VAL A 53 -7.04 22.63 3.66
CA VAL A 53 -7.44 24.01 3.39
C VAL A 53 -6.16 24.84 3.26
N PRO A 54 -5.69 25.16 2.04
CA PRO A 54 -4.35 25.74 1.84
C PRO A 54 -4.12 27.05 2.61
N SER A 55 -5.14 27.90 2.73
CA SER A 55 -5.07 29.16 3.48
C SER A 55 -4.86 28.98 4.99
N GLU A 56 -5.22 27.82 5.54
CA GLU A 56 -5.09 27.50 6.96
C GLU A 56 -3.86 26.64 7.24
N ASP A 57 -3.67 25.60 6.42
CA ASP A 57 -2.72 24.53 6.74
C ASP A 57 -1.33 24.78 6.13
N GLN A 58 -1.24 25.54 5.02
CA GLN A 58 -0.03 25.66 4.22
C GLN A 58 0.47 27.10 4.06
N ALA A 59 -0.43 28.08 4.00
CA ALA A 59 -0.06 29.49 3.78
C ALA A 59 0.81 30.08 4.91
N ASN A 60 0.67 29.55 6.12
CA ASN A 60 1.42 29.98 7.30
C ASN A 60 2.13 28.76 7.91
N PRO A 61 3.44 28.59 7.65
CA PRO A 61 4.22 27.54 8.29
C PRO A 61 4.09 27.60 9.82
N PRO A 62 3.90 26.46 10.50
CA PRO A 62 3.71 26.46 11.94
C PRO A 62 4.99 26.91 12.65
N LYS A 63 4.82 27.71 13.70
CA LYS A 63 5.94 28.18 14.51
C LYS A 63 6.49 27.00 15.33
N ASN A 64 7.82 26.84 15.33
CA ASN A 64 8.54 25.84 16.12
C ASN A 64 8.09 24.38 15.85
N PHE A 65 7.47 24.11 14.69
CA PHE A 65 7.10 22.75 14.29
C PHE A 65 7.65 22.44 12.90
N ILE A 66 8.51 21.42 12.84
CA ILE A 66 9.29 21.04 11.66
C ILE A 66 9.24 19.54 11.44
N MET A 67 9.37 19.12 10.19
CA MET A 67 9.44 17.71 9.82
C MET A 67 10.82 17.37 9.27
N LEU A 68 11.32 16.19 9.62
CA LEU A 68 12.44 15.57 8.94
C LEU A 68 11.85 14.81 7.75
N ALA A 69 12.01 15.36 6.54
CA ALA A 69 11.36 14.83 5.35
C ALA A 69 11.74 13.37 5.12
N SER A 70 10.72 12.54 4.92
CA SER A 70 10.85 11.10 4.79
C SER A 70 10.84 10.61 3.36
N HIS A 71 10.75 11.51 2.39
CA HIS A 71 10.73 11.26 0.96
C HIS A 71 11.12 12.54 0.20
N ASN A 72 11.40 12.41 -1.09
CA ASN A 72 11.59 13.55 -1.98
C ASN A 72 10.25 13.94 -2.61
N ALA A 73 9.96 15.23 -2.70
CA ALA A 73 8.83 15.71 -3.47
C ALA A 73 9.01 17.18 -3.84
N ASN A 74 8.78 17.51 -5.11
CA ASN A 74 8.65 18.88 -5.56
C ASN A 74 7.35 19.50 -5.06
N ALA A 75 7.32 20.82 -4.90
CA ALA A 75 6.15 21.58 -4.50
C ALA A 75 4.92 21.27 -5.38
N SER A 76 5.13 21.16 -6.70
CA SER A 76 4.10 20.78 -7.68
C SER A 76 3.51 19.38 -7.41
N GLN A 77 4.33 18.46 -6.89
CA GLN A 77 3.94 17.11 -6.51
C GLN A 77 3.28 17.05 -5.13
N ARG A 78 3.13 18.13 -4.35
CA ARG A 78 2.55 18.08 -2.98
C ARG A 78 1.13 18.64 -2.89
N SER A 79 0.20 17.90 -2.28
CA SER A 79 -1.24 18.24 -2.29
C SER A 79 -1.49 19.60 -1.65
N GLY A 80 -2.59 20.27 -2.01
CA GLY A 80 -2.93 21.60 -1.48
C GLY A 80 -2.22 22.81 -2.13
N LYS A 81 -1.34 22.61 -3.12
CA LYS A 81 -0.61 23.69 -3.84
C LYS A 81 0.37 24.47 -2.94
N THR A 82 1.13 23.74 -2.13
CA THR A 82 2.27 24.31 -1.40
C THR A 82 3.38 24.78 -2.35
N ASN A 83 4.23 25.70 -1.89
CA ASN A 83 5.44 26.17 -2.57
C ASN A 83 6.73 25.52 -2.05
N GLN A 84 6.62 24.52 -1.16
CA GLN A 84 7.75 23.88 -0.49
C GLN A 84 8.07 22.53 -1.14
N SER A 85 9.21 22.46 -1.83
CA SER A 85 9.84 21.21 -2.22
C SER A 85 10.60 20.63 -1.02
N ILE A 86 10.68 19.30 -0.94
CA ILE A 86 11.31 18.58 0.17
C ILE A 86 12.25 17.50 -0.35
N LYS A 87 13.30 17.26 0.43
CA LYS A 87 14.29 16.22 0.16
C LYS A 87 14.49 15.35 1.39
N THR A 88 14.53 14.05 1.18
CA THR A 88 14.72 13.02 2.20
C THR A 88 15.88 13.36 3.13
N GLY A 89 15.64 13.27 4.44
CA GLY A 89 16.64 13.49 5.47
C GLY A 89 16.93 14.96 5.75
N GLU A 90 16.26 15.92 5.12
CA GLU A 90 16.41 17.34 5.44
C GLU A 90 15.21 17.87 6.26
N TRP A 91 15.44 18.91 7.06
CA TRP A 91 14.42 19.50 7.93
C TRP A 91 13.67 20.63 7.23
N TYR A 92 12.34 20.61 7.31
CA TYR A 92 11.46 21.58 6.67
C TYR A 92 10.39 22.07 7.65
N PRO A 93 9.74 23.22 7.41
CA PRO A 93 8.50 23.52 8.08
C PRO A 93 7.50 22.38 7.87
N ALA A 94 6.84 21.95 8.95
CA ALA A 94 5.88 20.86 8.93
C ALA A 94 4.53 21.37 8.39
N ILE A 95 4.41 21.42 7.06
CA ILE A 95 3.16 21.71 6.36
C ILE A 95 2.68 20.45 5.63
N PRO A 96 1.37 20.17 5.61
CA PRO A 96 0.85 18.99 4.94
C PRO A 96 1.00 19.08 3.41
N PRO A 97 0.96 17.94 2.69
CA PRO A 97 1.07 16.59 3.27
C PRO A 97 2.52 16.28 3.70
N MET A 98 2.66 15.52 4.79
CA MET A 98 3.97 15.20 5.39
C MET A 98 4.47 13.78 5.08
N PHE A 99 3.57 12.84 4.77
CA PHE A 99 3.91 11.41 4.65
C PHE A 99 4.19 10.98 3.21
N HIS A 100 3.32 11.40 2.29
CA HIS A 100 3.45 11.18 0.85
C HIS A 100 3.02 12.45 0.10
N PRO A 101 3.50 12.68 -1.13
CA PRO A 101 3.17 13.87 -1.91
C PRO A 101 1.67 14.00 -2.21
N PHE A 102 0.99 12.87 -2.38
CA PHE A 102 -0.41 12.76 -2.79
C PHE A 102 -1.41 12.67 -1.63
N GLU A 103 -0.96 12.54 -0.39
CA GLU A 103 -1.86 12.45 0.77
C GLU A 103 -2.44 13.81 1.16
N ASN A 104 -3.30 13.82 2.18
CA ASN A 104 -3.95 15.03 2.68
C ASN A 104 -3.52 15.37 4.12
N LEU A 105 -4.41 15.98 4.90
CA LEU A 105 -4.15 16.36 6.29
C LEU A 105 -4.08 15.11 7.17
N SER A 106 -3.04 15.04 7.99
CA SER A 106 -2.77 13.99 8.97
C SER A 106 -3.07 14.45 10.40
N PRO A 107 -3.42 13.55 11.33
CA PRO A 107 -3.50 13.90 12.75
C PRO A 107 -2.13 14.37 13.29
N ALA A 108 -1.03 13.96 12.64
CA ALA A 108 0.32 14.41 12.95
C ALA A 108 0.51 15.93 12.76
N ASP A 109 -0.16 16.55 11.79
CA ASP A 109 -0.08 17.99 11.53
C ASP A 109 -0.55 18.81 12.74
N TYR A 110 -1.71 18.44 13.29
CA TYR A 110 -2.31 19.14 14.44
C TYR A 110 -1.81 18.62 15.79
N PHE A 111 -1.25 17.41 15.84
CA PHE A 111 -0.43 16.96 16.97
C PHE A 111 0.77 17.91 17.16
N GLY A 112 1.58 18.11 16.12
CA GLY A 112 2.81 18.91 16.24
C GLY A 112 2.54 20.38 16.52
N ARG A 113 1.53 20.97 15.87
CA ARG A 113 1.06 22.34 16.18
C ARG A 113 0.63 22.47 17.64
N ALA A 114 -0.22 21.56 18.13
CA ALA A 114 -0.67 21.60 19.52
C ALA A 114 0.47 21.36 20.52
N MET A 115 1.44 20.52 20.18
CA MET A 115 2.64 20.29 21.01
C MET A 115 3.50 21.55 21.10
N ALA A 116 3.74 22.23 19.98
CA ALA A 116 4.52 23.47 19.94
C ALA A 116 3.83 24.60 20.73
N ASP A 117 2.50 24.70 20.63
CA ASP A 117 1.71 25.67 21.40
C ASP A 117 1.74 25.36 22.92
N SER A 118 1.79 24.07 23.28
CA SER A 118 1.72 23.63 24.69
C SER A 118 3.08 23.66 25.41
N LEU A 119 4.19 23.77 24.67
CA LEU A 119 5.56 23.72 25.19
C LEU A 119 6.36 24.96 24.71
N PRO A 120 6.07 26.17 25.24
CA PRO A 120 6.79 27.37 24.84
C PRO A 120 8.29 27.23 25.17
N GLY A 121 9.16 27.38 24.16
CA GLY A 121 10.61 27.20 24.30
C GLY A 121 11.13 25.87 23.74
N VAL A 122 10.23 24.95 23.38
CA VAL A 122 10.55 23.71 22.67
C VAL A 122 10.38 23.90 21.17
N THR A 123 11.28 23.28 20.40
CA THR A 123 11.04 23.01 18.97
C THR A 123 10.54 21.58 18.84
N VAL A 124 9.47 21.38 18.08
CA VAL A 124 8.87 20.08 17.82
C VAL A 124 9.32 19.59 16.44
N GLY A 125 9.96 18.43 16.42
CA GLY A 125 10.32 17.69 15.21
C GLY A 125 9.38 16.51 15.00
N ILE A 126 9.09 16.16 13.75
CA ILE A 126 8.36 14.94 13.41
C ILE A 126 9.04 14.15 12.30
N ILE A 127 9.04 12.82 12.44
CA ILE A 127 9.48 11.87 11.41
C ILE A 127 8.22 11.16 10.88
N PRO A 128 7.74 11.49 9.67
CA PRO A 128 6.48 10.97 9.14
C PRO A 128 6.71 9.75 8.21
N VAL A 129 6.35 8.54 8.62
CA VAL A 129 6.43 7.33 7.76
C VAL A 129 5.17 6.48 7.92
N ALA A 130 4.26 6.53 6.96
CA ALA A 130 2.98 5.80 7.00
C ALA A 130 2.57 5.41 5.58
N ILE A 131 1.91 4.27 5.39
CA ILE A 131 1.48 3.78 4.07
C ILE A 131 0.02 3.35 4.15
N GLY A 132 -0.83 3.82 3.24
CA GLY A 132 -2.23 3.38 3.17
C GLY A 132 -2.38 1.86 3.09
N ALA A 133 -3.48 1.33 3.62
CA ALA A 133 -3.90 -0.07 3.49
C ALA A 133 -2.96 -1.17 4.04
N VAL A 134 -1.75 -0.86 4.54
CA VAL A 134 -0.80 -1.89 4.98
C VAL A 134 -1.17 -2.54 6.32
N SER A 135 -0.79 -3.82 6.45
CA SER A 135 -0.68 -4.50 7.75
C SER A 135 0.51 -3.96 8.55
N ILE A 136 0.47 -4.11 9.88
CA ILE A 136 1.61 -3.80 10.77
C ILE A 136 2.91 -4.49 10.34
N ARG A 137 2.82 -5.63 9.63
CA ARG A 137 3.99 -6.35 9.08
C ARG A 137 4.85 -5.50 8.14
N ALA A 138 4.29 -4.48 7.49
CA ALA A 138 5.04 -3.52 6.68
C ALA A 138 6.08 -2.73 7.49
N PHE A 139 5.90 -2.61 8.81
CA PHE A 139 6.79 -1.88 9.72
C PHE A 139 7.64 -2.80 10.60
N ASP A 140 7.52 -4.12 10.46
CA ASP A 140 8.38 -5.06 11.14
C ASP A 140 9.59 -5.38 10.25
N LYS A 141 10.80 -5.01 10.71
CA LYS A 141 12.07 -5.22 9.98
C LYS A 141 12.33 -6.67 9.56
N ASP A 142 11.71 -7.65 10.22
CA ASP A 142 11.91 -9.08 9.94
C ASP A 142 10.79 -9.64 9.03
N GLN A 143 9.70 -8.89 8.80
CA GLN A 143 8.54 -9.36 8.04
C GLN A 143 8.23 -8.53 6.79
N TYR A 144 8.68 -7.26 6.71
CA TYR A 144 8.24 -6.32 5.67
C TYR A 144 8.47 -6.84 4.25
N GLU A 145 9.64 -7.44 3.96
CA GLU A 145 9.92 -7.98 2.63
C GLU A 145 9.00 -9.14 2.25
N ALA A 146 8.78 -10.08 3.17
CA ALA A 146 7.91 -11.22 2.93
C ALA A 146 6.45 -10.76 2.80
N TYR A 147 6.06 -9.73 3.54
CA TYR A 147 4.75 -9.10 3.43
C TYR A 147 4.55 -8.48 2.04
N PHE A 148 5.48 -7.64 1.56
CA PHE A 148 5.36 -7.02 0.24
C PHE A 148 5.52 -8.00 -0.93
N ARG A 149 6.15 -9.17 -0.73
CA ARG A 149 6.12 -10.28 -1.70
C ARG A 149 4.81 -11.10 -1.68
N GLY A 150 4.00 -10.96 -0.65
CA GLY A 150 2.79 -11.75 -0.42
C GLY A 150 1.57 -10.86 -0.25
N ASP A 151 1.05 -10.78 0.97
CA ASP A 151 -0.22 -10.09 1.27
C ASP A 151 -0.22 -8.58 1.00
N GLY A 152 0.95 -7.96 0.87
CA GLY A 152 1.14 -6.55 0.54
C GLY A 152 1.56 -6.31 -0.90
N LYS A 153 1.52 -7.32 -1.78
CA LYS A 153 2.01 -7.21 -3.17
C LYS A 153 1.29 -6.14 -3.97
N ASP A 154 -0.02 -5.96 -3.77
CA ASP A 154 -0.79 -4.98 -4.55
C ASP A 154 -0.35 -3.56 -4.15
N ILE A 155 -0.15 -3.32 -2.85
CA ILE A 155 0.37 -2.04 -2.33
C ILE A 155 1.81 -1.77 -2.81
N MET A 156 2.63 -2.81 -2.90
CA MET A 156 3.98 -2.72 -3.48
C MET A 156 3.89 -2.34 -4.96
N ASN A 157 2.96 -2.95 -5.70
CA ASN A 157 2.74 -2.66 -7.11
C ASN A 157 2.26 -1.23 -7.31
N TRP A 158 1.36 -0.70 -6.46
CA TRP A 158 0.94 0.71 -6.48
C TRP A 158 2.11 1.69 -6.24
N GLY A 159 3.26 1.21 -5.78
CA GLY A 159 4.47 2.01 -5.62
C GLY A 159 4.49 2.89 -4.36
N TRP A 160 3.50 2.80 -3.46
CA TRP A 160 3.49 3.60 -2.22
C TRP A 160 4.73 3.39 -1.34
N PRO A 161 5.26 2.16 -1.17
CA PRO A 161 6.47 1.95 -0.38
C PRO A 161 7.72 2.62 -0.96
N LYS A 162 7.74 3.04 -2.23
CA LYS A 162 8.92 3.61 -2.90
C LYS A 162 9.39 4.93 -2.30
N ASP A 163 8.47 5.73 -1.75
CA ASP A 163 8.82 6.95 -1.03
C ASP A 163 9.75 6.68 0.17
N TYR A 164 9.79 5.42 0.63
CA TYR A 164 10.62 4.92 1.71
C TYR A 164 11.60 3.82 1.25
N ASP A 165 12.04 3.85 -0.02
CA ASP A 165 12.93 2.87 -0.65
C ASP A 165 12.44 1.42 -0.55
N ASN A 166 11.12 1.21 -0.53
CA ASN A 166 10.48 -0.08 -0.27
C ASN A 166 10.87 -0.72 1.09
N ASN A 167 11.44 0.08 2.00
CA ASN A 167 11.89 -0.35 3.33
C ASN A 167 11.40 0.63 4.41
N PRO A 168 10.10 0.60 4.75
CA PRO A 168 9.53 1.48 5.77
C PRO A 168 10.23 1.41 7.15
N PRO A 169 10.56 0.23 7.72
CA PRO A 169 11.26 0.18 9.00
C PRO A 169 12.69 0.73 8.91
N GLY A 170 13.38 0.50 7.79
CA GLY A 170 14.68 1.08 7.51
C GLY A 170 14.64 2.60 7.47
N ARG A 171 13.66 3.18 6.77
CA ARG A 171 13.47 4.65 6.68
C ARG A 171 13.20 5.28 8.05
N ILE A 172 12.38 4.67 8.90
CA ILE A 172 12.17 5.14 10.29
C ILE A 172 13.51 5.16 11.03
N LEU A 173 14.28 4.07 10.97
CA LEU A 173 15.53 3.95 11.72
C LEU A 173 16.62 4.91 11.21
N GLU A 174 16.72 5.09 9.90
CA GLU A 174 17.65 6.03 9.26
C GLU A 174 17.40 7.46 9.76
N LEU A 175 16.15 7.92 9.65
CA LEU A 175 15.78 9.28 10.02
C LEU A 175 15.86 9.49 11.53
N ALA A 176 15.49 8.49 12.33
CA ALA A 176 15.58 8.57 13.78
C ALA A 176 17.04 8.65 14.29
N LYS A 177 17.98 7.94 13.63
CA LYS A 177 19.42 8.09 13.90
C LYS A 177 19.88 9.53 13.65
N LYS A 178 19.54 10.08 12.48
CA LYS A 178 19.87 11.46 12.10
C LYS A 178 19.26 12.49 13.04
N ALA A 179 18.00 12.30 13.41
CA ALA A 179 17.30 13.16 14.35
C ALA A 179 17.94 13.18 15.75
N LYS A 180 18.41 12.04 16.25
CA LYS A 180 19.05 11.92 17.57
C LYS A 180 20.38 12.68 17.65
N GLU A 181 21.03 12.99 16.53
CA GLU A 181 22.25 13.80 16.51
C GLU A 181 22.01 15.26 16.92
N VAL A 182 20.79 15.76 16.74
CA VAL A 182 20.46 17.18 16.93
C VAL A 182 19.40 17.43 18.00
N GLY A 183 18.61 16.43 18.37
CA GLY A 183 17.56 16.54 19.37
C GLY A 183 17.26 15.24 20.11
N VAL A 184 16.15 15.21 20.84
CA VAL A 184 15.74 14.09 21.68
C VAL A 184 14.49 13.43 21.10
N ILE A 185 14.56 12.12 20.84
CA ILE A 185 13.36 11.33 20.51
C ILE A 185 12.49 11.23 21.77
N LYS A 186 11.34 11.92 21.78
CA LYS A 186 10.47 12.11 22.95
C LYS A 186 9.20 11.25 22.92
N GLY A 187 8.94 10.51 21.84
CA GLY A 187 7.83 9.57 21.80
C GLY A 187 7.40 9.16 20.39
N PHE A 188 6.40 8.30 20.35
CA PHE A 188 5.78 7.80 19.12
C PHE A 188 4.29 8.15 19.10
N ILE A 189 3.79 8.54 17.93
CA ILE A 189 2.36 8.53 17.64
C ILE A 189 2.07 7.48 16.56
N PHE A 190 1.04 6.68 16.79
CA PHE A 190 0.74 5.52 15.97
C PHE A 190 -0.74 5.43 15.64
N HIS A 191 -1.08 5.19 14.37
CA HIS A 191 -2.46 4.97 13.94
C HIS A 191 -2.55 3.84 12.91
N GLN A 192 -3.00 2.67 13.35
CA GLN A 192 -3.15 1.50 12.52
C GLN A 192 -4.07 0.49 13.19
N GLY A 193 -4.72 -0.34 12.38
CA GLY A 193 -5.46 -1.51 12.83
C GLY A 193 -6.58 -1.90 11.86
N GLU A 194 -6.94 -1.05 10.91
CA GLU A 194 -8.01 -1.29 9.95
C GLU A 194 -7.70 -2.50 9.07
N SER A 195 -6.43 -2.72 8.69
CA SER A 195 -6.00 -3.88 7.89
C SER A 195 -5.70 -5.15 8.70
N ASP A 196 -5.72 -5.10 10.03
CA ASP A 196 -5.38 -6.24 10.90
C ASP A 196 -6.49 -6.58 11.90
N GLY A 197 -6.36 -7.69 12.64
CA GLY A 197 -7.35 -8.12 13.64
C GLY A 197 -7.22 -7.44 15.02
N THR A 198 -6.18 -6.65 15.26
CA THR A 198 -5.80 -6.10 16.60
C THR A 198 -5.69 -7.14 17.72
N ASP A 199 -5.43 -8.40 17.35
CA ASP A 199 -5.28 -9.52 18.29
C ASP A 199 -3.95 -9.47 19.07
N ALA A 200 -3.67 -10.51 19.86
CA ALA A 200 -2.46 -10.58 20.67
C ALA A 200 -1.16 -10.62 19.85
N ASN A 201 -1.17 -11.21 18.65
CA ASN A 201 0.00 -11.24 17.77
C ASN A 201 0.22 -9.88 17.12
N TRP A 202 -0.85 -9.22 16.70
CA TRP A 202 -0.78 -7.83 16.23
C TRP A 202 -0.18 -6.93 17.31
N ARG A 203 -0.67 -6.98 18.56
CA ARG A 203 -0.14 -6.16 19.67
C ARG A 203 1.34 -6.43 19.96
N LYS A 204 1.77 -7.69 19.90
CA LYS A 204 3.18 -8.07 20.03
C LYS A 204 4.03 -7.49 18.90
N THR A 205 3.51 -7.51 17.67
CA THR A 205 4.19 -6.96 16.49
C THR A 205 4.30 -5.45 16.59
N VAL A 206 3.22 -4.73 16.97
CA VAL A 206 3.27 -3.29 17.24
C VAL A 206 4.34 -2.95 18.28
N TYR A 207 4.35 -3.65 19.42
CA TYR A 207 5.37 -3.46 20.45
C TYR A 207 6.78 -3.73 19.92
N LYS A 208 6.96 -4.78 19.12
CA LYS A 208 8.23 -5.11 18.48
C LYS A 208 8.73 -3.98 17.58
N THR A 209 7.89 -3.41 16.72
CA THR A 209 8.30 -2.29 15.83
C THR A 209 8.83 -1.09 16.60
N TYR A 210 8.19 -0.74 17.73
CA TYR A 210 8.69 0.28 18.65
C TYR A 210 10.02 -0.14 19.30
N LYS A 211 10.07 -1.37 19.84
CA LYS A 211 11.22 -1.89 20.58
C LYS A 211 12.47 -2.00 19.72
N ASP A 212 12.31 -2.36 18.44
CA ASP A 212 13.40 -2.40 17.46
C ASP A 212 14.06 -1.02 17.29
N VAL A 213 13.28 0.07 17.28
CA VAL A 213 13.82 1.44 17.22
C VAL A 213 14.47 1.84 18.54
N ILE A 214 13.82 1.56 19.68
CA ILE A 214 14.37 1.83 21.01
C ILE A 214 15.74 1.17 21.19
N ASP A 215 15.86 -0.11 20.84
CA ASP A 215 17.09 -0.88 21.00
C ASP A 215 18.17 -0.44 20.02
N ALA A 216 17.82 -0.23 18.74
CA ALA A 216 18.78 0.19 17.73
C ALA A 216 19.37 1.59 18.01
N LEU A 217 18.63 2.43 18.73
CA LEU A 217 19.07 3.77 19.12
C LEU A 217 19.60 3.83 20.55
N GLY A 218 19.50 2.76 21.35
CA GLY A 218 19.87 2.76 22.77
C GLY A 218 19.10 3.82 23.57
N LEU A 219 17.79 3.90 23.36
CA LEU A 219 16.90 4.82 24.09
C LEU A 219 16.38 4.16 25.38
N ASP A 220 16.02 4.97 26.38
CA ASP A 220 15.33 4.47 27.56
C ASP A 220 13.81 4.41 27.32
N GLU A 221 13.26 3.21 27.36
CA GLU A 221 11.82 2.95 27.23
C GLU A 221 10.97 3.70 28.28
N ASN A 222 11.56 4.06 29.43
CA ASN A 222 10.87 4.86 30.45
C ASN A 222 10.72 6.34 30.05
N GLU A 223 11.49 6.81 29.07
CA GLU A 223 11.49 8.21 28.62
C GLU A 223 10.76 8.41 27.30
N VAL A 224 10.50 7.34 26.56
CA VAL A 224 9.96 7.39 25.20
C VAL A 224 8.56 6.74 25.15
N PRO A 225 7.49 7.48 25.52
CA PRO A 225 6.13 6.97 25.49
C PRO A 225 5.61 6.65 24.09
N PHE A 226 4.59 5.81 24.06
CA PHE A 226 3.87 5.41 22.85
C PHE A 226 2.39 5.79 22.94
N VAL A 227 1.89 6.60 22.02
CA VAL A 227 0.47 6.97 21.97
C VAL A 227 -0.16 6.37 20.72
N ALA A 228 -1.19 5.55 20.90
CA ALA A 228 -1.97 4.98 19.81
C ALA A 228 -3.33 5.68 19.69
N GLY A 229 -3.87 5.78 18.48
CA GLY A 229 -5.22 6.31 18.23
C GLY A 229 -6.24 5.21 17.99
N GLU A 230 -7.47 5.45 18.45
CA GLU A 230 -8.61 4.61 18.12
C GLU A 230 -9.07 4.84 16.67
N LEU A 231 -9.57 3.79 16.03
CA LEU A 231 -10.15 3.82 14.69
C LEU A 231 -11.52 4.48 14.73
N LEU A 232 -12.02 4.94 13.57
CA LEU A 232 -13.30 5.67 13.45
C LEU A 232 -14.46 4.93 14.14
N GLN A 233 -15.19 5.64 15.00
CA GLN A 233 -16.31 5.10 15.79
C GLN A 233 -17.68 5.58 15.32
N GLU A 234 -17.76 6.79 14.78
CA GLU A 234 -19.02 7.43 14.42
C GLU A 234 -19.35 7.24 12.94
N GLY A 235 -20.63 7.33 12.60
CA GLY A 235 -21.10 7.19 11.22
C GLY A 235 -20.95 5.76 10.67
N GLN A 236 -20.93 5.64 9.34
CA GLN A 236 -20.54 4.39 8.69
C GLN A 236 -19.09 4.09 9.10
N ASN A 237 -18.88 2.97 9.77
CA ASN A 237 -17.54 2.56 10.21
C ASN A 237 -17.36 1.05 10.04
N CYS A 238 -16.18 0.62 9.56
CA CYS A 238 -15.82 -0.78 9.40
C CYS A 238 -15.18 -1.39 10.65
N CYS A 239 -14.59 -0.53 11.50
CA CYS A 239 -13.40 -0.92 12.23
C CYS A 239 -13.44 -0.56 13.73
N SER A 240 -14.53 0.06 14.23
CA SER A 240 -14.67 0.44 15.63
C SER A 240 -14.57 -0.74 16.61
N SER A 241 -14.98 -1.94 16.19
CA SER A 241 -14.90 -3.18 16.98
C SER A 241 -13.46 -3.54 17.39
N LYS A 242 -12.46 -3.03 16.65
CA LYS A 242 -11.04 -3.27 16.88
C LYS A 242 -10.43 -2.37 17.96
N ASN A 243 -11.12 -1.30 18.37
CA ASN A 243 -10.62 -0.35 19.38
C ASN A 243 -10.36 -1.02 20.73
N GLY A 244 -11.09 -2.09 21.07
CA GLY A 244 -10.80 -2.89 22.27
C GLY A 244 -9.41 -3.54 22.23
N GLY A 245 -8.95 -3.99 21.06
CA GLY A 245 -7.60 -4.53 20.86
C GLY A 245 -6.52 -3.44 20.91
N ILE A 246 -6.79 -2.26 20.34
CA ILE A 246 -5.87 -1.11 20.41
C ILE A 246 -5.68 -0.66 21.86
N ALA A 247 -6.76 -0.53 22.63
CA ALA A 247 -6.71 -0.16 24.05
C ALA A 247 -5.91 -1.18 24.91
N GLN A 248 -5.79 -2.42 24.46
CA GLN A 248 -4.98 -3.45 25.13
C GLN A 248 -3.48 -3.33 24.89
N LEU A 249 -3.01 -2.49 23.96
CA LEU A 249 -1.58 -2.19 23.77
C LEU A 249 -0.92 -1.70 25.08
N LYS A 250 -1.67 -1.05 25.97
CA LYS A 250 -1.21 -0.63 27.31
C LYS A 250 -0.55 -1.74 28.14
N GLN A 251 -0.81 -3.01 27.83
CA GLN A 251 -0.21 -4.15 28.53
C GLN A 251 1.24 -4.43 28.11
N ASN A 252 1.66 -3.92 26.96
CA ASN A 252 2.97 -4.18 26.36
C ASN A 252 3.96 -3.02 26.60
N PHE A 253 3.47 -1.78 26.73
CA PHE A 253 4.31 -0.58 26.82
C PHE A 253 4.41 -0.05 28.25
N LYS A 254 5.59 0.44 28.64
CA LYS A 254 5.81 1.07 29.95
C LYS A 254 5.06 2.39 30.13
N LYS A 255 5.03 3.22 29.09
CA LYS A 255 4.27 4.47 29.03
C LYS A 255 3.40 4.49 27.79
N PHE A 256 2.10 4.39 27.99
CA PHE A 256 1.11 4.28 26.92
C PHE A 256 0.00 5.32 27.06
N GLY A 257 -0.37 5.94 25.95
CA GLY A 257 -1.54 6.82 25.84
C GLY A 257 -2.50 6.34 24.77
N LEU A 258 -3.79 6.62 24.93
CA LEU A 258 -4.83 6.26 23.96
C LEU A 258 -5.59 7.50 23.50
N ALA A 259 -5.32 7.96 22.29
CA ALA A 259 -6.02 9.06 21.67
C ALA A 259 -7.41 8.59 21.20
N SER A 260 -8.45 8.94 21.96
CA SER A 260 -9.80 8.44 21.66
C SER A 260 -10.40 9.06 20.41
N SER A 261 -11.08 8.26 19.60
CA SER A 261 -11.79 8.70 18.40
C SER A 261 -13.30 8.91 18.63
N LYS A 262 -13.76 8.77 19.87
CA LYS A 262 -15.18 8.95 20.22
C LYS A 262 -15.67 10.35 19.84
N GLY A 263 -16.80 10.42 19.15
CA GLY A 263 -17.41 11.65 18.65
C GLY A 263 -16.74 12.26 17.41
N LEU A 264 -15.67 11.66 16.88
CA LEU A 264 -14.96 12.18 15.71
C LEU A 264 -15.66 11.75 14.42
N GLN A 265 -15.79 12.68 13.49
CA GLN A 265 -16.52 12.47 12.25
C GLN A 265 -15.64 11.83 11.17
N GLY A 266 -16.23 10.90 10.42
CA GLY A 266 -15.64 10.34 9.20
C GLY A 266 -15.63 11.36 8.05
N ASN A 267 -15.02 11.00 6.93
CA ASN A 267 -14.97 11.85 5.74
C ASN A 267 -16.30 11.91 4.96
N GLY A 268 -17.27 11.05 5.32
CA GLY A 268 -18.59 10.97 4.67
C GLY A 268 -18.56 10.29 3.30
N LYS A 269 -17.41 9.75 2.88
CA LYS A 269 -17.19 9.08 1.58
C LYS A 269 -17.00 7.58 1.77
N ASP A 270 -16.41 7.17 2.89
CA ASP A 270 -16.08 5.77 3.16
C ASP A 270 -16.20 5.42 4.66
N PRO A 271 -16.21 4.12 5.01
CA PRO A 271 -16.37 3.67 6.40
C PRO A 271 -15.06 3.55 7.20
N TYR A 272 -13.94 4.12 6.76
CA TYR A 272 -12.64 3.91 7.42
C TYR A 272 -11.90 5.21 7.75
N HIS A 273 -12.02 6.26 6.93
CA HIS A 273 -11.22 7.47 7.06
C HIS A 273 -11.91 8.58 7.87
N PHE A 274 -11.13 9.25 8.70
CA PHE A 274 -11.57 10.49 9.36
C PHE A 274 -11.70 11.63 8.36
N GLY A 275 -12.71 12.48 8.55
CA GLY A 275 -12.81 13.75 7.84
C GLY A 275 -11.91 14.81 8.46
N ARG A 276 -11.76 15.97 7.81
CA ARG A 276 -10.92 17.09 8.28
C ARG A 276 -11.09 17.39 9.79
N ALA A 277 -12.33 17.59 10.24
CA ALA A 277 -12.60 17.91 11.65
C ALA A 277 -12.18 16.77 12.60
N GLY A 278 -12.37 15.52 12.19
CA GLY A 278 -11.94 14.34 12.94
C GLY A 278 -10.42 14.26 13.05
N VAL A 279 -9.71 14.45 11.94
CA VAL A 279 -8.23 14.45 11.89
C VAL A 279 -7.62 15.52 12.80
N ILE A 280 -8.13 16.76 12.73
CA ILE A 280 -7.66 17.88 13.54
C ILE A 280 -7.81 17.57 15.04
N GLU A 281 -9.00 17.14 15.44
CA GLU A 281 -9.31 16.86 16.84
C GLU A 281 -8.55 15.63 17.34
N LEU A 282 -8.39 14.59 16.50
CA LEU A 282 -7.59 13.42 16.84
C LEU A 282 -6.13 13.81 17.11
N GLY A 283 -5.53 14.68 16.28
CA GLY A 283 -4.18 15.21 16.49
C GLY A 283 -4.03 15.92 17.84
N LYS A 284 -5.00 16.75 18.22
CA LYS A 284 -5.03 17.40 19.56
C LYS A 284 -5.15 16.38 20.68
N ARG A 285 -5.88 15.28 20.49
CA ARG A 285 -5.99 14.19 21.48
C ARG A 285 -4.69 13.40 21.61
N TYR A 286 -3.96 13.15 20.51
CA TYR A 286 -2.59 12.63 20.58
C TYR A 286 -1.69 13.52 21.41
N CYS A 287 -1.76 14.84 21.21
CA CYS A 287 -0.98 15.82 21.98
C CYS A 287 -1.35 15.75 23.48
N SER A 288 -2.64 15.77 23.80
CA SER A 288 -3.13 15.66 25.18
C SER A 288 -2.62 14.40 25.89
N GLU A 289 -2.65 13.23 25.23
CA GLU A 289 -2.12 12.00 25.79
C GLU A 289 -0.59 12.03 25.92
N MET A 290 0.13 12.50 24.91
CA MET A 290 1.59 12.59 24.93
C MET A 290 2.09 13.49 26.08
N LEU A 291 1.45 14.64 26.26
CA LEU A 291 1.75 15.57 27.35
C LEU A 291 1.51 14.98 28.75
N LYS A 292 0.74 13.89 28.90
CA LYS A 292 0.62 13.22 30.21
C LYS A 292 1.84 12.35 30.54
N LEU A 293 2.64 11.99 29.55
CA LEU A 293 3.62 10.91 29.64
C LEU A 293 5.08 11.38 29.55
N ILE A 294 5.33 12.48 28.84
CA ILE A 294 6.68 13.03 28.64
C ILE A 294 7.15 13.87 29.84
N ASP A 295 8.45 13.95 30.00
CA ASP A 295 9.07 15.05 30.76
C ASP A 295 8.98 16.35 29.95
N LYS A 296 8.52 17.40 30.61
CA LYS A 296 8.30 18.75 30.05
C LYS A 296 9.33 19.76 30.54
N THR A 297 10.37 19.31 31.22
CA THR A 297 11.46 20.17 31.67
C THR A 297 12.12 20.83 30.47
N ILE A 298 12.28 22.15 30.54
CA ILE A 298 12.93 22.97 29.52
C ILE A 298 14.25 23.44 30.09
N ASP A 299 15.33 23.26 29.33
CA ASP A 299 16.64 23.78 29.66
C ASP A 299 16.72 25.24 29.19
N PRO A 300 16.75 26.24 30.10
CA PRO A 300 16.79 27.66 29.71
C PRO A 300 18.11 28.05 29.03
N ASP A 301 19.16 27.25 29.19
CA ASP A 301 20.50 27.51 28.65
C ASP A 301 20.74 26.77 27.31
N ALA A 302 19.79 25.95 26.86
CA ALA A 302 19.90 25.26 25.58
C ALA A 302 19.96 26.29 24.43
N PRO A 303 20.87 26.10 23.46
CA PRO A 303 20.94 26.99 22.31
C PRO A 303 19.62 26.93 21.52
N PRO A 304 19.28 27.97 20.73
CA PRO A 304 18.19 27.84 19.78
C PRO A 304 18.46 26.69 18.81
N VAL A 305 17.38 26.05 18.36
CA VAL A 305 17.46 25.01 17.32
C VAL A 305 17.79 25.68 15.99
N ASN A 306 19.08 25.93 15.76
CA ASN A 306 19.63 26.48 14.52
C ASN A 306 19.77 25.36 13.50
N LEU A 307 18.65 24.93 12.94
CA LEU A 307 18.66 24.23 11.66
C LEU A 307 18.84 25.29 10.56
N VAL A 308 19.40 24.90 9.41
CA VAL A 308 19.35 25.75 8.21
C VAL A 308 17.94 26.28 8.10
N ASP A 309 17.78 27.61 8.01
CA ASP A 309 16.45 28.24 8.00
C ASP A 309 15.57 27.45 7.03
N PRO A 310 14.57 26.70 7.54
CA PRO A 310 13.82 25.79 6.70
C PRO A 310 13.04 26.54 5.61
N SER A 311 12.83 27.85 5.76
CA SER A 311 12.25 28.74 4.75
C SER A 311 13.23 29.18 3.65
N GLN A 312 14.53 29.00 3.87
CA GLN A 312 15.62 29.24 2.90
C GLN A 312 16.07 27.96 2.20
N SER A 313 15.41 26.82 2.47
CA SER A 313 15.70 25.59 1.73
C SER A 313 15.28 25.78 0.27
N THR A 314 16.26 26.14 -0.57
CA THR A 314 16.11 26.18 -2.01
C THR A 314 16.39 24.79 -2.56
N VAL A 315 15.52 23.82 -2.25
CA VAL A 315 15.49 22.59 -3.06
C VAL A 315 15.06 23.06 -4.45
N PRO A 316 15.95 23.04 -5.46
CA PRO A 316 15.52 23.33 -6.82
C PRO A 316 14.49 22.27 -7.17
N ASP A 317 13.40 22.65 -7.83
CA ASP A 317 12.49 21.66 -8.39
C ASP A 317 13.32 20.65 -9.19
N GLU A 318 13.18 19.37 -8.85
CA GLU A 318 13.84 18.32 -9.61
C GLU A 318 13.50 18.51 -11.09
N PRO A 319 14.49 18.36 -12.00
CA PRO A 319 14.22 18.43 -13.43
C PRO A 319 13.08 17.46 -13.80
N PRO A 320 12.33 17.75 -14.90
CA PRO A 320 11.20 16.92 -15.30
C PRO A 320 11.58 15.44 -15.26
N GLU A 321 10.73 14.62 -14.62
CA GLU A 321 10.99 13.19 -14.48
C GLU A 321 11.44 12.60 -15.83
N GLU A 322 12.55 11.86 -15.82
CA GLU A 322 13.00 11.14 -16.99
C GLU A 322 11.92 10.13 -17.41
N TYR A 323 11.73 9.96 -18.72
CA TYR A 323 10.76 8.99 -19.22
C TYR A 323 11.21 7.56 -18.86
N GLY A 324 10.30 6.77 -18.29
CA GLY A 324 10.62 5.40 -17.88
C GLY A 324 9.54 4.80 -16.98
N PRO A 325 9.74 3.56 -16.48
CA PRO A 325 8.78 2.88 -15.64
C PRO A 325 8.48 3.70 -14.38
N TYR A 326 7.21 3.70 -13.95
CA TYR A 326 6.85 4.26 -12.64
C TYR A 326 7.45 3.45 -11.51
N THR A 327 7.44 2.13 -11.68
CA THR A 327 8.10 1.19 -10.80
C THR A 327 9.35 0.56 -11.44
N ASP A 328 9.47 -0.75 -11.39
CA ASP A 328 10.37 -1.50 -12.26
C ASP A 328 9.60 -1.83 -13.56
N PRO A 329 10.26 -2.23 -14.67
CA PRO A 329 9.55 -2.73 -15.84
C PRO A 329 8.53 -3.80 -15.46
N ILE A 330 7.30 -3.69 -15.96
CA ILE A 330 6.23 -4.61 -15.60
C ILE A 330 6.43 -5.93 -16.33
N GLU A 331 6.59 -7.01 -15.59
CA GLU A 331 6.86 -8.33 -16.17
C GLU A 331 5.62 -8.92 -16.87
N ILE A 332 5.83 -9.48 -18.07
CA ILE A 332 4.85 -10.25 -18.85
C ILE A 332 5.39 -11.67 -19.03
N PRO A 333 4.67 -12.73 -18.61
CA PRO A 333 3.28 -12.73 -18.14
C PRO A 333 3.08 -12.07 -16.77
N GLY A 334 1.98 -11.35 -16.60
CA GLY A 334 1.70 -10.57 -15.39
C GLY A 334 0.59 -9.54 -15.56
N LYS A 335 0.34 -8.77 -14.51
CA LYS A 335 -0.64 -7.68 -14.47
C LYS A 335 0.04 -6.33 -14.65
N VAL A 336 -0.50 -5.54 -15.56
CA VAL A 336 -0.23 -4.12 -15.76
C VAL A 336 -1.36 -3.36 -15.06
N GLU A 337 -1.12 -2.91 -13.83
CA GLU A 337 -2.04 -2.02 -13.11
C GLU A 337 -2.14 -0.68 -13.87
N ALA A 338 -3.34 -0.15 -14.05
CA ALA A 338 -3.58 1.02 -14.90
C ALA A 338 -2.88 2.29 -14.38
N GLU A 339 -2.79 2.45 -13.07
CA GLU A 339 -2.17 3.58 -12.38
C GLU A 339 -0.63 3.57 -12.46
N ASN A 340 -0.03 2.45 -12.89
CA ASN A 340 1.42 2.24 -13.00
C ASN A 340 2.01 2.66 -14.35
N TYR A 341 1.34 3.54 -15.08
CA TYR A 341 1.88 4.12 -16.31
C TYR A 341 3.19 4.88 -16.07
N ASN A 342 3.99 5.02 -17.11
CA ASN A 342 5.34 5.58 -17.07
C ASN A 342 5.41 6.98 -16.43
N LYS A 343 6.61 7.32 -15.98
CA LYS A 343 7.03 8.69 -15.66
C LYS A 343 7.44 9.41 -16.94
N GLY A 344 7.54 10.74 -16.90
CA GLY A 344 7.92 11.55 -18.06
C GLY A 344 6.99 12.71 -18.40
N GLY A 345 5.83 12.79 -17.74
CA GLY A 345 4.86 13.87 -17.90
C GLY A 345 3.91 13.69 -19.09
N ALA A 346 3.01 14.68 -19.24
CA ALA A 346 2.04 14.75 -20.32
C ALA A 346 2.72 14.73 -21.71
N ASP A 347 2.02 14.20 -22.70
CA ASP A 347 2.45 14.02 -24.10
C ASP A 347 3.64 13.06 -24.29
N LYS A 348 4.20 12.52 -23.21
CA LYS A 348 5.25 11.49 -23.23
C LYS A 348 4.80 10.19 -22.61
N ALA A 349 4.30 10.23 -21.38
CA ALA A 349 3.88 9.05 -20.63
C ALA A 349 2.37 8.86 -20.55
N TYR A 350 1.62 9.95 -20.63
CA TYR A 350 0.17 9.94 -20.67
C TYR A 350 -0.34 11.14 -21.48
N TYR A 351 -1.60 11.08 -21.88
CA TYR A 351 -2.36 12.21 -22.39
C TYR A 351 -3.75 12.18 -21.79
N ASP A 352 -4.10 13.27 -21.13
CA ASP A 352 -5.37 13.49 -20.42
C ASP A 352 -5.98 14.79 -20.94
N LEU A 353 -7.29 14.81 -21.18
CA LEU A 353 -8.01 15.97 -21.71
C LEU A 353 -8.46 16.91 -20.60
N SER A 354 -8.61 16.37 -19.39
CA SER A 354 -8.94 17.12 -18.19
C SER A 354 -7.68 17.71 -17.56
N LYS A 355 -7.84 18.55 -16.53
CA LYS A 355 -6.70 19.11 -15.80
C LYS A 355 -6.78 18.72 -14.35
N GLY A 356 -5.71 18.08 -13.88
CA GLY A 356 -5.54 17.59 -12.54
C GLY A 356 -6.36 16.33 -12.26
N ASN A 357 -5.76 15.43 -11.49
CA ASN A 357 -6.38 14.21 -10.99
C ASN A 357 -7.58 14.49 -10.06
N GLU A 358 -8.80 14.33 -10.57
CA GLU A 358 -10.09 14.45 -9.87
C GLU A 358 -10.21 13.46 -8.69
N GLY A 359 -9.58 12.29 -8.82
CA GLY A 359 -9.51 11.24 -7.80
C GLY A 359 -8.55 11.53 -6.66
N GLY A 360 -7.51 12.32 -6.92
CA GLY A 360 -6.52 12.79 -5.96
C GLY A 360 -5.68 11.68 -5.32
N LYS A 361 -5.59 10.49 -5.93
CA LYS A 361 -4.76 9.38 -5.42
C LYS A 361 -3.50 9.20 -6.25
N LEU A 362 -2.45 8.72 -5.58
CA LEU A 362 -1.14 8.32 -6.13
C LEU A 362 -0.31 9.43 -6.80
N ARG A 363 -0.89 10.23 -7.71
CA ARG A 363 -0.19 11.18 -8.59
C ARG A 363 -0.98 12.48 -8.72
N LYS A 364 -0.29 13.56 -9.13
CA LYS A 364 -0.88 14.91 -9.31
C LYS A 364 -0.71 15.47 -10.71
N ASN A 365 -0.32 14.60 -11.61
CA ASN A 365 -0.54 14.83 -13.02
C ASN A 365 -2.05 14.77 -13.32
N ASP A 366 -2.39 14.93 -14.59
CA ASP A 366 -3.77 15.08 -15.02
C ASP A 366 -4.55 13.77 -15.03
N VAL A 367 -3.87 12.61 -15.01
CA VAL A 367 -4.55 11.29 -14.98
C VAL A 367 -5.38 11.11 -13.71
N ASP A 368 -6.65 10.84 -13.91
CA ASP A 368 -7.63 10.61 -12.87
C ASP A 368 -7.48 9.23 -12.22
N ILE A 369 -6.88 9.22 -11.02
CA ILE A 369 -6.61 8.03 -10.23
C ILE A 369 -7.36 8.13 -8.92
N TYR A 370 -8.21 7.16 -8.63
CA TYR A 370 -8.97 7.10 -7.40
C TYR A 370 -9.02 5.67 -6.84
N GLN A 371 -9.60 5.51 -5.65
CA GLN A 371 -9.62 4.23 -4.94
C GLN A 371 -11.06 3.79 -4.64
N PRO A 372 -11.73 3.04 -5.54
CA PRO A 372 -12.96 2.36 -5.20
C PRO A 372 -12.65 1.20 -4.25
N ASN A 373 -13.20 1.24 -3.03
CA ASN A 373 -12.98 0.20 -2.01
C ASN A 373 -11.49 0.01 -1.63
N MET A 374 -10.88 -1.13 -1.95
CA MET A 374 -9.50 -1.48 -1.58
C MET A 374 -8.56 -1.62 -2.79
N GLY A 375 -8.97 -1.25 -4.00
CA GLY A 375 -8.13 -1.25 -5.22
C GLY A 375 -7.96 0.16 -5.79
N ILE A 376 -6.85 0.43 -6.49
CA ILE A 376 -6.60 1.71 -7.17
C ILE A 376 -6.95 1.54 -8.64
N VAL A 377 -7.59 2.54 -9.22
CA VAL A 377 -8.05 2.47 -10.60
C VAL A 377 -7.76 3.79 -11.31
N VAL A 378 -7.61 3.72 -12.63
CA VAL A 378 -7.73 4.90 -13.50
C VAL A 378 -9.18 4.98 -13.95
N GLY A 379 -9.80 6.13 -13.79
CA GLY A 379 -11.17 6.34 -14.24
C GLY A 379 -11.41 7.73 -14.75
N HIS A 380 -12.68 8.14 -14.86
CA HIS A 380 -13.06 9.41 -15.50
C HIS A 380 -12.51 9.54 -16.94
N CYS A 381 -12.14 8.41 -17.55
CA CYS A 381 -11.46 8.35 -18.83
C CYS A 381 -12.32 8.94 -19.96
N GLN A 382 -11.68 9.75 -20.80
CA GLN A 382 -12.25 10.36 -21.98
C GLN A 382 -11.65 9.79 -23.26
N LYS A 383 -12.45 9.73 -24.32
CA LYS A 383 -12.02 9.26 -25.63
C LYS A 383 -10.79 10.02 -26.13
N SER A 384 -9.83 9.26 -26.65
CA SER A 384 -8.52 9.70 -27.15
C SER A 384 -7.45 9.96 -26.08
N GLU A 385 -7.77 9.75 -24.80
CA GLU A 385 -6.75 9.68 -23.75
C GLU A 385 -5.93 8.41 -23.86
N TRP A 386 -4.70 8.46 -23.36
CA TRP A 386 -3.82 7.29 -23.40
C TRP A 386 -2.79 7.28 -22.27
N LEU A 387 -2.35 6.07 -21.93
CA LEU A 387 -1.33 5.77 -20.93
C LEU A 387 -0.27 4.85 -21.54
N LYS A 388 1.01 5.12 -21.27
CA LYS A 388 2.14 4.29 -21.71
C LYS A 388 2.83 3.59 -20.56
N TYR A 389 3.33 2.39 -20.80
CA TYR A 389 3.96 1.54 -19.81
C TYR A 389 5.21 0.89 -20.43
N THR A 390 6.27 0.78 -19.62
CA THR A 390 7.42 -0.06 -19.92
C THR A 390 7.16 -1.46 -19.40
N VAL A 391 7.07 -2.44 -20.30
CA VAL A 391 6.84 -3.85 -19.96
C VAL A 391 8.04 -4.69 -20.38
N ASN A 392 8.40 -5.71 -19.60
CA ASN A 392 9.45 -6.67 -19.92
C ASN A 392 8.84 -8.05 -20.15
N VAL A 393 8.97 -8.58 -21.35
CA VAL A 393 8.43 -9.89 -21.73
C VAL A 393 9.48 -10.97 -21.45
N GLU A 394 9.14 -11.95 -20.62
CA GLU A 394 10.07 -12.97 -20.13
C GLU A 394 10.58 -13.91 -21.25
N ALA A 395 9.68 -14.26 -22.19
CA ALA A 395 9.93 -15.21 -23.26
C ALA A 395 9.15 -14.88 -24.55
N ASP A 396 9.66 -15.33 -25.70
CA ASP A 396 8.89 -15.28 -26.96
C ASP A 396 7.65 -16.18 -26.83
N GLY A 397 6.47 -15.71 -27.23
CA GLY A 397 5.26 -16.53 -27.15
C GLY A 397 3.96 -15.82 -27.49
N ASP A 398 2.88 -16.59 -27.47
CA ASP A 398 1.51 -16.06 -27.56
C ASP A 398 0.98 -15.80 -26.15
N TYR A 399 0.39 -14.63 -25.95
CA TYR A 399 -0.16 -14.18 -24.68
C TYR A 399 -1.64 -13.84 -24.85
N GLY A 400 -2.48 -14.38 -23.97
CA GLY A 400 -3.88 -14.01 -23.84
C GLY A 400 -3.99 -12.72 -23.04
N ILE A 401 -4.90 -11.85 -23.45
CA ILE A 401 -5.14 -10.55 -22.84
C ILE A 401 -6.48 -10.61 -22.12
N THR A 402 -6.50 -10.24 -20.84
CA THR A 402 -7.73 -10.02 -20.06
C THR A 402 -7.59 -8.69 -19.31
N ALA A 403 -8.65 -7.91 -19.20
CA ALA A 403 -8.62 -6.65 -18.43
C ALA A 403 -9.75 -6.62 -17.40
N ASN A 404 -9.49 -6.02 -16.25
CA ASN A 404 -10.50 -5.79 -15.24
C ASN A 404 -10.97 -4.34 -15.31
N VAL A 405 -12.24 -4.17 -15.66
CA VAL A 405 -12.81 -2.86 -16.01
C VAL A 405 -14.18 -2.67 -15.37
N ALA A 406 -14.55 -1.41 -15.13
CA ALA A 406 -15.88 -1.00 -14.71
C ALA A 406 -16.40 0.10 -15.64
N GLY A 407 -17.71 0.31 -15.60
CA GLY A 407 -18.35 1.35 -16.41
C GLY A 407 -19.85 1.19 -16.48
N GLU A 408 -20.51 2.24 -16.94
CA GLU A 408 -21.96 2.28 -17.10
C GLU A 408 -22.36 2.05 -18.56
N ASN A 409 -23.52 1.41 -18.75
CA ASN A 409 -24.18 1.21 -20.05
C ASN A 409 -23.41 0.39 -21.11
N GLY A 410 -22.22 -0.14 -20.80
CA GLY A 410 -21.47 -1.07 -21.66
C GLY A 410 -20.85 -0.42 -22.90
N THR A 411 -20.62 0.90 -22.85
CA THR A 411 -20.17 1.69 -24.00
C THR A 411 -18.70 2.11 -23.93
N GLY A 412 -18.16 2.25 -22.73
CA GLY A 412 -16.76 2.64 -22.53
C GLY A 412 -15.80 1.52 -22.91
N SER A 413 -14.72 1.90 -23.57
CA SER A 413 -13.78 0.96 -24.17
C SER A 413 -12.40 1.55 -24.42
N PHE A 414 -11.41 0.67 -24.57
CA PHE A 414 -10.05 1.01 -24.96
C PHE A 414 -9.43 -0.06 -25.86
N VAL A 415 -8.30 0.29 -26.47
CA VAL A 415 -7.45 -0.60 -27.27
C VAL A 415 -6.02 -0.56 -26.78
N LEU A 416 -5.28 -1.64 -27.03
CA LEU A 416 -3.88 -1.78 -26.64
C LEU A 416 -2.96 -1.73 -27.87
N TYR A 417 -1.76 -1.22 -27.67
CA TYR A 417 -0.66 -1.24 -28.64
C TYR A 417 0.61 -1.73 -27.98
N ILE A 418 1.40 -2.52 -28.70
CA ILE A 418 2.79 -2.86 -28.34
C ILE A 418 3.69 -2.30 -29.44
N ASP A 419 4.65 -1.46 -29.06
CA ASP A 419 5.56 -0.77 -29.99
C ASP A 419 4.80 -0.12 -31.17
N ASP A 420 3.78 0.68 -30.84
CA ASP A 420 2.88 1.38 -31.77
C ASP A 420 2.03 0.50 -32.70
N LYS A 421 2.02 -0.83 -32.51
CA LYS A 421 1.15 -1.75 -33.26
C LYS A 421 -0.04 -2.16 -32.42
N LYS A 422 -1.25 -1.99 -32.95
CA LYS A 422 -2.47 -2.42 -32.26
C LYS A 422 -2.43 -3.93 -32.01
N VAL A 423 -2.72 -4.34 -30.78
CA VAL A 423 -2.74 -5.75 -30.34
C VAL A 423 -4.10 -6.10 -29.74
N GLY A 424 -4.44 -7.38 -29.75
CA GLY A 424 -5.70 -7.87 -29.19
C GLY A 424 -6.94 -7.32 -29.90
N THR A 425 -8.05 -7.32 -29.16
CA THR A 425 -9.34 -6.73 -29.55
C THR A 425 -9.61 -5.46 -28.76
N GLU A 426 -10.61 -4.69 -29.19
CA GLU A 426 -11.15 -3.61 -28.36
C GLU A 426 -11.83 -4.19 -27.12
N ILE A 427 -11.49 -3.66 -25.96
CA ILE A 427 -11.97 -4.12 -24.65
C ILE A 427 -13.03 -3.12 -24.19
N ALA A 428 -14.23 -3.59 -23.89
CA ALA A 428 -15.35 -2.76 -23.45
C ALA A 428 -15.88 -3.22 -22.10
N ASN A 429 -16.36 -2.28 -21.28
CA ASN A 429 -17.01 -2.65 -20.01
C ASN A 429 -18.37 -3.33 -20.23
N GLU A 430 -18.85 -4.05 -19.20
CA GLU A 430 -20.12 -4.78 -19.27
C GLU A 430 -21.34 -3.96 -18.77
N GLY A 431 -21.16 -2.66 -18.45
CA GLY A 431 -22.25 -1.78 -18.02
C GLY A 431 -22.82 -2.10 -16.65
N LYS A 432 -22.02 -2.65 -15.73
CA LYS A 432 -22.45 -3.08 -14.39
C LYS A 432 -22.32 -1.98 -13.32
N GLY A 433 -21.92 -0.77 -13.72
CA GLY A 433 -21.68 0.36 -12.83
C GLY A 433 -20.21 0.49 -12.43
N PHE A 434 -19.84 1.67 -11.93
CA PHE A 434 -18.46 2.04 -11.63
C PHE A 434 -17.88 1.36 -10.37
N ASP A 435 -18.74 0.84 -9.50
CA ASP A 435 -18.31 0.08 -8.30
C ASP A 435 -18.16 -1.43 -8.56
N THR A 436 -18.45 -1.92 -9.78
CA THR A 436 -18.47 -3.35 -10.12
C THR A 436 -17.52 -3.66 -11.27
N PHE A 437 -16.29 -4.01 -10.94
CA PHE A 437 -15.28 -4.41 -11.90
C PHE A 437 -15.45 -5.85 -12.37
N THR A 438 -15.34 -6.08 -13.68
CA THR A 438 -15.41 -7.41 -14.29
C THR A 438 -14.24 -7.68 -15.22
N GLU A 439 -13.84 -8.95 -15.30
CA GLU A 439 -12.82 -9.39 -16.25
C GLU A 439 -13.43 -9.54 -17.65
N VAL A 440 -12.81 -8.89 -18.63
CA VAL A 440 -13.22 -8.90 -20.04
C VAL A 440 -12.04 -9.36 -20.89
N GLU A 441 -12.31 -10.23 -21.88
CA GLU A 441 -11.29 -10.74 -22.79
C GLU A 441 -10.87 -9.68 -23.83
N GLY A 442 -9.56 -9.53 -24.02
CA GLY A 442 -8.92 -8.64 -24.99
C GLY A 442 -8.25 -9.38 -26.15
N GLY A 443 -8.56 -10.66 -26.36
CA GLY A 443 -7.96 -11.47 -27.43
C GLY A 443 -6.57 -12.03 -27.10
N LYS A 444 -5.71 -12.15 -28.12
CA LYS A 444 -4.35 -12.70 -28.00
C LYS A 444 -3.34 -11.83 -28.76
N VAL A 445 -2.08 -11.91 -28.37
CA VAL A 445 -0.95 -11.22 -29.01
C VAL A 445 0.30 -12.10 -29.00
N THR A 446 1.09 -12.07 -30.06
CA THR A 446 2.44 -12.67 -30.07
C THR A 446 3.45 -11.63 -29.65
N LEU A 447 4.23 -11.91 -28.61
CA LEU A 447 5.26 -11.01 -28.08
C LEU A 447 6.65 -11.65 -28.21
N THR A 448 7.66 -10.80 -28.37
CA THR A 448 9.06 -11.20 -28.30
C THR A 448 9.61 -10.93 -26.91
N LYS A 449 10.64 -11.66 -26.50
CA LYS A 449 11.35 -11.46 -25.26
C LYS A 449 12.05 -10.09 -25.25
N GLY A 450 11.95 -9.40 -24.11
CA GLY A 450 12.65 -8.16 -23.84
C GLY A 450 11.70 -7.01 -23.49
N GLU A 451 12.27 -5.80 -23.45
CA GLU A 451 11.52 -4.60 -23.10
C GLU A 451 10.70 -4.10 -24.30
N HIS A 452 9.45 -3.73 -24.03
CA HIS A 452 8.47 -3.22 -24.99
C HIS A 452 7.74 -2.01 -24.41
N GLU A 453 7.23 -1.14 -25.29
CA GLU A 453 6.32 -0.07 -24.89
C GLU A 453 4.87 -0.49 -25.12
N LEU A 454 4.11 -0.62 -24.02
CA LEU A 454 2.67 -0.84 -24.06
C LEU A 454 1.96 0.51 -24.02
N LYS A 455 1.01 0.75 -24.94
CA LYS A 455 0.09 1.89 -24.90
C LYS A 455 -1.35 1.41 -24.72
N LEU A 456 -2.04 1.97 -23.74
CA LEU A 456 -3.49 1.86 -23.57
C LEU A 456 -4.13 3.14 -24.08
N GLU A 457 -5.10 3.05 -24.99
CA GLU A 457 -5.78 4.21 -25.58
C GLU A 457 -7.31 4.06 -25.47
N ILE A 458 -7.94 5.05 -24.84
CA ILE A 458 -9.38 5.10 -24.62
C ILE A 458 -10.09 5.39 -25.94
N THR A 459 -11.00 4.51 -26.35
CA THR A 459 -11.75 4.64 -27.61
C THR A 459 -13.14 5.23 -27.40
N ASN A 460 -13.74 5.00 -26.23
CA ASN A 460 -15.01 5.58 -25.82
C ASN A 460 -15.01 5.85 -24.30
N ASP A 461 -15.60 6.99 -23.91
CA ASP A 461 -15.80 7.46 -22.53
C ASP A 461 -16.57 6.44 -21.66
N TRP A 462 -16.64 6.65 -20.35
CA TRP A 462 -17.38 5.81 -19.37
C TRP A 462 -16.73 4.45 -19.09
N ILE A 463 -15.41 4.44 -18.92
CA ILE A 463 -14.65 3.26 -18.52
C ILE A 463 -13.66 3.59 -17.41
N ASP A 464 -13.64 2.73 -16.40
CA ASP A 464 -12.62 2.71 -15.36
C ASP A 464 -11.86 1.39 -15.47
N ILE A 465 -10.56 1.44 -15.21
CA ILE A 465 -9.62 0.37 -15.51
C ILE A 465 -8.79 0.10 -14.25
N ASP A 466 -8.86 -1.13 -13.76
CA ASP A 466 -8.03 -1.63 -12.66
C ASP A 466 -6.70 -2.14 -13.23
N TYR A 467 -6.73 -3.20 -14.03
CA TYR A 467 -5.54 -3.75 -14.67
C TYR A 467 -5.79 -4.38 -16.05
N VAL A 468 -4.71 -4.57 -16.79
CA VAL A 468 -4.61 -5.46 -17.95
C VAL A 468 -3.64 -6.60 -17.63
N GLU A 469 -4.08 -7.84 -17.80
CA GLU A 469 -3.29 -9.04 -17.52
C GLU A 469 -2.93 -9.77 -18.82
N PHE A 470 -1.66 -10.15 -18.94
CA PHE A 470 -1.12 -10.98 -20.00
C PHE A 470 -0.79 -12.36 -19.44
N LYS A 471 -1.44 -13.39 -19.96
CA LYS A 471 -1.23 -14.80 -19.57
C LYS A 471 -0.60 -15.56 -20.72
N GLU A 472 0.44 -16.35 -20.44
CA GLU A 472 1.04 -17.23 -21.44
C GLU A 472 -0.02 -18.20 -21.99
N VAL A 473 -0.16 -18.26 -23.31
CA VAL A 473 -0.98 -19.27 -23.97
C VAL A 473 -0.10 -20.48 -24.19
N SER A 474 -0.21 -21.48 -23.33
CA SER A 474 0.50 -22.74 -23.54
C SER A 474 0.18 -23.28 -24.93
N SER A 475 1.20 -23.58 -25.74
CA SER A 475 1.06 -24.24 -27.04
C SER A 475 0.69 -25.72 -26.88
N GLN A 476 -0.28 -26.04 -26.05
CA GLN A 476 -1.06 -27.25 -26.24
C GLN A 476 -1.92 -26.97 -27.46
N PRO A 477 -1.80 -27.73 -28.57
CA PRO A 477 -2.70 -27.54 -29.70
C PRO A 477 -4.13 -27.61 -29.17
N GLU A 478 -4.97 -26.65 -29.54
CA GLU A 478 -6.41 -26.83 -29.40
C GLU A 478 -6.75 -28.12 -30.15
N ILE A 479 -7.01 -29.19 -29.39
CA ILE A 479 -7.79 -30.28 -29.93
C ILE A 479 -9.15 -29.66 -30.19
N GLY A 480 -9.39 -29.26 -31.45
CA GLY A 480 -10.67 -28.78 -31.90
C GLY A 480 -11.71 -29.88 -31.72
N LEU A 481 -12.28 -30.00 -30.53
CA LEU A 481 -13.49 -30.78 -30.27
C LEU A 481 -14.68 -29.95 -30.74
N LYS A 482 -14.77 -29.75 -32.06
CA LYS A 482 -16.09 -29.53 -32.68
C LYS A 482 -16.83 -30.85 -32.47
N ASP A 483 -17.86 -30.80 -31.63
CA ASP A 483 -18.62 -31.93 -31.07
C ASP A 483 -18.03 -32.56 -29.80
N ILE A 484 -18.01 -31.80 -28.70
CA ILE A 484 -18.14 -32.43 -27.37
C ILE A 484 -19.55 -33.02 -27.28
N ARG A 485 -19.72 -34.26 -27.74
CA ARG A 485 -20.72 -35.13 -27.15
C ARG A 485 -20.25 -35.42 -25.73
N TYR A 486 -21.04 -35.07 -24.72
CA TYR A 486 -20.80 -35.53 -23.36
C TYR A 486 -20.75 -37.06 -23.35
N SER A 487 -19.54 -37.63 -23.45
CA SER A 487 -19.28 -39.02 -23.08
C SER A 487 -18.90 -39.02 -21.61
N MET A 488 -19.91 -38.94 -20.75
CA MET A 488 -19.77 -39.42 -19.38
C MET A 488 -19.62 -40.95 -19.44
N THR A 489 -18.42 -41.43 -19.73
CA THR A 489 -18.11 -42.84 -19.44
C THR A 489 -17.78 -42.92 -17.96
N GLU A 490 -18.83 -42.99 -17.13
CA GLU A 490 -18.67 -43.51 -15.78
C GLU A 490 -18.02 -44.90 -15.90
N ALA A 491 -16.92 -45.13 -15.18
CA ALA A 491 -16.21 -46.40 -15.23
C ALA A 491 -17.18 -47.55 -14.89
N GLU A 492 -17.12 -48.64 -15.66
CA GLU A 492 -17.97 -49.82 -15.38
C GLU A 492 -17.67 -50.35 -13.99
N SER A 493 -18.70 -50.34 -13.15
CA SER A 493 -18.65 -50.86 -11.79
C SER A 493 -19.54 -52.09 -11.68
N ASN A 494 -19.18 -53.01 -10.80
CA ASN A 494 -19.99 -54.19 -10.51
C ASN A 494 -21.15 -53.83 -9.57
N TYR A 495 -22.37 -54.15 -9.96
CA TYR A 495 -23.59 -53.97 -9.15
C TYR A 495 -24.20 -55.32 -8.80
N ASN A 496 -24.97 -55.32 -7.71
CA ASN A 496 -25.80 -56.44 -7.29
C ASN A 496 -27.25 -55.97 -7.15
N VAL A 497 -28.18 -56.83 -7.54
CA VAL A 497 -29.62 -56.64 -7.37
C VAL A 497 -30.15 -57.61 -6.30
N PHE A 498 -31.01 -57.10 -5.43
CA PHE A 498 -31.61 -57.82 -4.31
C PHE A 498 -33.13 -57.69 -4.32
N ASP A 499 -33.83 -58.68 -3.77
CA ASP A 499 -35.25 -58.59 -3.47
C ASP A 499 -35.52 -57.82 -2.16
N MET A 500 -36.80 -57.70 -1.79
CA MET A 500 -37.23 -57.00 -0.57
C MET A 500 -36.77 -57.66 0.74
N GLN A 501 -36.41 -58.95 0.70
CA GLN A 501 -35.91 -59.72 1.83
C GLN A 501 -34.38 -59.64 1.93
N GLY A 502 -33.73 -58.92 1.01
CA GLY A 502 -32.27 -58.75 0.97
C GLY A 502 -31.54 -59.93 0.34
N ILE A 503 -32.24 -60.85 -0.32
CA ILE A 503 -31.61 -61.98 -1.03
C ILE A 503 -31.06 -61.47 -2.36
N LYS A 504 -29.79 -61.80 -2.63
CA LYS A 504 -29.13 -61.44 -3.88
C LYS A 504 -29.72 -62.24 -5.05
N LEU A 505 -30.24 -61.54 -6.05
CA LEU A 505 -30.82 -62.14 -7.25
C LEU A 505 -29.80 -62.29 -8.39
N GLY A 506 -28.82 -61.39 -8.49
CA GLY A 506 -27.79 -61.42 -9.54
C GLY A 506 -26.74 -60.32 -9.40
N SER A 507 -25.72 -60.38 -10.28
CA SER A 507 -24.66 -59.38 -10.44
C SER A 507 -24.53 -58.98 -11.90
N PHE A 508 -24.16 -57.73 -12.15
CA PHE A 508 -23.99 -57.18 -13.49
C PHE A 508 -23.08 -55.95 -13.45
N THR A 509 -22.49 -55.57 -14.57
CA THR A 509 -21.74 -54.32 -14.72
C THR A 509 -22.64 -53.21 -15.25
N ALA A 510 -22.40 -51.99 -14.79
CA ALA A 510 -23.04 -50.81 -15.33
C ALA A 510 -22.12 -49.59 -15.18
N LYS A 511 -22.30 -48.62 -16.07
CA LYS A 511 -21.60 -47.33 -16.02
C LYS A 511 -22.40 -46.40 -15.10
N GLY A 512 -22.14 -46.56 -13.82
CA GLY A 512 -22.80 -45.85 -12.72
C GLY A 512 -24.21 -46.32 -12.33
N MET A 513 -24.75 -45.66 -11.31
CA MET A 513 -25.95 -46.13 -10.59
C MET A 513 -27.23 -45.96 -11.41
N ASP A 514 -27.34 -44.92 -12.24
CA ASP A 514 -28.55 -44.68 -13.02
C ASP A 514 -28.69 -45.70 -14.16
N ALA A 515 -27.61 -46.00 -14.88
CA ALA A 515 -27.57 -47.10 -15.84
C ALA A 515 -27.84 -48.46 -15.16
N ALA A 516 -27.36 -48.65 -13.93
CA ALA A 516 -27.61 -49.88 -13.18
C ALA A 516 -29.09 -50.07 -12.84
N ILE A 517 -29.76 -48.98 -12.46
CA ILE A 517 -31.20 -48.97 -12.18
C ILE A 517 -31.97 -49.27 -13.47
N GLU A 518 -31.61 -48.64 -14.58
CA GLU A 518 -32.29 -48.84 -15.87
C GLU A 518 -32.14 -50.27 -16.40
N LEU A 519 -30.95 -50.88 -16.25
CA LEU A 519 -30.74 -52.29 -16.57
C LEU A 519 -31.60 -53.23 -15.73
N VAL A 520 -31.74 -52.97 -14.43
CA VAL A 520 -32.64 -53.77 -13.58
C VAL A 520 -34.10 -53.59 -14.01
N LYS A 521 -34.49 -52.40 -14.49
CA LYS A 521 -35.86 -52.19 -14.98
C LYS A 521 -36.14 -52.97 -16.26
N THR A 522 -35.24 -52.85 -17.23
CA THR A 522 -35.41 -53.32 -18.61
C THR A 522 -35.03 -54.79 -18.81
N ASN A 523 -34.07 -55.31 -18.04
CA ASN A 523 -33.62 -56.70 -18.14
C ASN A 523 -34.30 -57.58 -17.07
N ALA A 524 -35.40 -58.23 -17.46
CA ALA A 524 -36.17 -59.10 -16.59
C ALA A 524 -35.36 -60.26 -15.99
N ASN A 525 -34.29 -60.73 -16.65
CA ASN A 525 -33.49 -61.85 -16.16
C ASN A 525 -32.71 -61.48 -14.89
N LEU A 526 -32.28 -60.22 -14.73
CA LEU A 526 -31.63 -59.74 -13.51
C LEU A 526 -32.57 -59.78 -12.30
N ARG A 527 -33.88 -59.78 -12.55
CA ARG A 527 -34.94 -59.86 -11.54
C ARG A 527 -35.59 -61.25 -11.48
N LYS A 528 -35.01 -62.27 -12.13
CA LYS A 528 -35.62 -63.61 -12.30
C LYS A 528 -37.06 -63.55 -12.81
N GLN A 529 -37.34 -62.63 -13.71
CA GLN A 529 -38.66 -62.31 -14.28
C GLN A 529 -39.73 -61.84 -13.27
N ALA A 530 -39.39 -61.63 -11.99
CA ALA A 530 -40.32 -61.15 -10.98
C ALA A 530 -40.59 -59.64 -11.15
N LYS A 531 -41.85 -59.22 -10.96
CA LYS A 531 -42.27 -57.81 -10.83
C LYS A 531 -42.39 -57.45 -9.35
N GLY A 532 -42.12 -56.20 -8.98
CA GLY A 532 -42.08 -55.77 -7.57
C GLY A 532 -40.97 -54.77 -7.27
N VAL A 533 -40.59 -54.68 -5.99
CA VAL A 533 -39.54 -53.77 -5.50
C VAL A 533 -38.22 -54.50 -5.41
N PHE A 534 -37.16 -53.87 -5.94
CA PHE A 534 -35.80 -54.38 -5.93
C PHE A 534 -34.85 -53.32 -5.40
N PHE A 535 -33.69 -53.75 -4.92
CA PHE A 535 -32.63 -52.87 -4.45
C PHE A 535 -31.36 -53.10 -5.25
N VAL A 536 -30.74 -52.01 -5.72
CA VAL A 536 -29.48 -52.03 -6.47
C VAL A 536 -28.39 -51.40 -5.63
N ARG A 537 -27.24 -52.09 -5.55
CA ARG A 537 -26.08 -51.66 -4.75
C ARG A 537 -24.79 -51.94 -5.49
N GLN A 538 -23.87 -50.98 -5.47
CA GLN A 538 -22.51 -51.16 -5.99
C GLN A 538 -21.74 -52.15 -5.10
N SER A 539 -21.04 -53.10 -5.72
CA SER A 539 -20.26 -54.13 -5.02
C SER A 539 -19.13 -53.49 -4.21
N GLY A 540 -18.99 -53.90 -2.94
CA GLY A 540 -17.98 -53.33 -2.03
C GLY A 540 -18.43 -52.06 -1.30
N SER A 541 -19.51 -51.39 -1.73
CA SER A 541 -20.08 -50.25 -1.00
C SER A 541 -21.10 -50.72 0.03
N LYS A 542 -20.95 -50.28 1.30
CA LYS A 542 -21.87 -50.61 2.40
C LYS A 542 -23.02 -49.61 2.56
N SER A 543 -22.97 -48.44 1.90
CA SER A 543 -23.87 -47.31 2.18
C SER A 543 -24.82 -46.92 1.05
N LEU A 544 -24.55 -47.31 -0.21
CA LEU A 544 -25.30 -46.83 -1.38
C LEU A 544 -26.24 -47.89 -1.96
N THR A 545 -27.46 -47.95 -1.42
CA THR A 545 -28.55 -48.79 -1.95
C THR A 545 -29.65 -47.91 -2.53
N LYS A 546 -30.05 -48.15 -3.79
CA LYS A 546 -31.17 -47.44 -4.44
C LYS A 546 -32.34 -48.40 -4.69
N LYS A 547 -33.55 -47.93 -4.39
CA LYS A 547 -34.82 -48.67 -4.60
C LYS A 547 -35.27 -48.53 -6.05
N VAL A 548 -35.61 -49.66 -6.67
CA VAL A 548 -36.19 -49.75 -8.00
C VAL A 548 -37.56 -50.40 -7.88
N VAL A 549 -38.60 -49.75 -8.42
CA VAL A 549 -39.97 -50.27 -8.38
C VAL A 549 -40.41 -50.60 -9.80
N ILE A 550 -40.85 -51.85 -10.00
CA ILE A 550 -41.48 -52.29 -11.24
C ILE A 550 -42.96 -52.53 -10.97
N HIS A 551 -43.77 -51.64 -11.51
CA HIS A 551 -45.23 -51.73 -11.50
C HIS A 551 -45.70 -52.84 -12.46
N GLU A 552 -46.95 -53.27 -12.28
CA GLU A 552 -47.59 -54.32 -13.08
C GLU A 552 -47.54 -54.08 -14.59
#